data_AF-A0A836P6E8-F1
#
_entry.id   AF-A0A836P6E8-F1
#
_cell.length_a   1.000
_cell.length_b   1.000
_cell.length_c   1.000
_cell.angle_alpha   90.00
_cell.angle_beta   90.00
_cell.angle_gamma   90.00
#
_symmetry.space_group_name_H-M   'P 1'
#
loop_
_entity.id
_entity.type
_entity.pdbx_description
1 polymer ?
#
loop_
_entity_poly.entity_id
_entity_poly.type
_entity_poly.pdbx_seq_one_letter_code
_entity_poly.pdbx_strand_id
1 'polypeptide(L)'
;MEEVQKIINENKEAIVKSIPGLQGYFYDEKTGEIVLYVYVPEPEKEGIKKEVSALARALGNPVRIDFMPGPMRNTAYLRGGNILQGSNGNQCTTGFIVRDVATKMPGVLTAGHCPNTMVYYNWVPAGQPGQVTAILDFKKEMWDASHDLQ
;
A
#
# COMPACT_ATOMS: atom_id res chain seq x y z
N MET A 1 10.52 11.40 -14.11
CA MET A 1 10.59 10.47 -12.97
C MET A 1 11.38 11.09 -11.83
N GLU A 2 12.69 11.29 -12.00
CA GLU A 2 13.58 11.78 -10.93
C GLU A 2 13.27 13.22 -10.47
N GLU A 3 12.94 14.12 -11.39
CA GLU A 3 12.62 15.53 -11.08
C GLU A 3 11.32 15.69 -10.29
N VAL A 4 10.23 14.99 -10.65
CA VAL A 4 8.95 15.13 -9.93
C VAL A 4 9.02 14.47 -8.55
N GLN A 5 9.71 13.33 -8.43
CA GLN A 5 9.95 12.71 -7.14
C GLN A 5 10.79 13.60 -6.23
N LYS A 6 11.76 14.33 -6.81
CA LYS A 6 12.57 15.33 -6.09
C LYS A 6 11.71 16.50 -5.61
N ILE A 7 10.84 17.05 -6.46
CA ILE A 7 9.88 18.11 -6.09
C ILE A 7 9.00 17.66 -4.92
N ILE A 8 8.45 16.45 -4.98
CA ILE A 8 7.62 15.89 -3.90
C ILE A 8 8.42 15.76 -2.60
N ASN A 9 9.66 15.28 -2.67
CA ASN A 9 10.52 15.09 -1.50
C ASN A 9 10.94 16.44 -0.88
N GLU A 10 11.28 17.42 -1.70
CA GLU A 10 11.66 18.78 -1.27
C GLU A 10 10.48 19.54 -0.64
N ASN A 11 9.26 19.27 -1.09
CA ASN A 11 8.04 19.92 -0.59
C ASN A 11 7.26 19.07 0.42
N LYS A 12 7.79 17.91 0.84
CA LYS A 12 7.07 16.92 1.66
C LYS A 12 6.47 17.52 2.94
N GLU A 13 7.25 18.31 3.68
CA GLU A 13 6.76 18.95 4.90
C GLU A 13 5.66 19.97 4.63
N ALA A 14 5.79 20.75 3.56
CA ALA A 14 4.79 21.74 3.18
C ALA A 14 3.48 21.03 2.80
N ILE A 15 3.53 19.98 1.99
CA ILE A 15 2.36 19.19 1.59
C ILE A 15 1.65 18.59 2.82
N VAL A 16 2.40 18.00 3.75
CA VAL A 16 1.85 17.40 4.98
C VAL A 16 1.22 18.47 5.89
N LYS A 17 1.83 19.65 6.01
CA LYS A 17 1.30 20.74 6.85
C LYS A 17 0.08 21.43 6.21
N SER A 18 0.04 21.53 4.89
CA SER A 18 -1.00 22.26 4.17
C SER A 18 -2.29 21.48 3.98
N ILE A 19 -2.26 20.14 4.08
CA ILE A 19 -3.45 19.29 3.83
C ILE A 19 -3.81 18.48 5.08
N PRO A 20 -4.76 19.00 5.90
CA PRO A 20 -5.37 18.23 6.97
C PRO A 20 -5.91 16.89 6.46
N GLY A 21 -5.65 15.82 7.21
CA GLY A 21 -6.13 14.48 6.87
C GLY A 21 -5.39 13.80 5.72
N LEU A 22 -4.24 14.34 5.26
CA LEU A 22 -3.38 13.65 4.30
C LEU A 22 -2.89 12.32 4.87
N GLN A 23 -3.06 11.26 4.09
CA GLN A 23 -2.71 9.90 4.50
C GLN A 23 -1.61 9.29 3.61
N GLY A 24 -1.51 9.74 2.38
CA GLY A 24 -0.46 9.33 1.45
C GLY A 24 -0.46 10.20 0.20
N TYR A 25 0.59 10.06 -0.59
CA TYR A 25 0.71 10.74 -1.88
C TYR A 25 1.53 9.88 -2.84
N PHE A 26 1.30 10.05 -4.14
CA PHE A 26 2.10 9.43 -5.18
C PHE A 26 2.02 10.26 -6.48
N TYR A 27 2.87 9.93 -7.45
CA TYR A 27 2.82 10.51 -8.79
C TYR A 27 2.12 9.54 -9.74
N ASP A 28 1.03 9.96 -10.37
CA ASP A 28 0.30 9.18 -11.36
C ASP A 28 0.96 9.38 -12.73
N GLU A 29 1.81 8.44 -13.14
CA GLU A 29 2.56 8.52 -14.39
C GLU A 29 1.67 8.52 -15.64
N LYS A 30 0.43 8.05 -15.54
CA LYS A 30 -0.51 8.03 -16.67
C LYS A 30 -1.09 9.40 -16.94
N THR A 31 -1.39 10.16 -15.88
CA THR A 31 -2.02 11.48 -15.99
C THR A 31 -1.06 12.65 -15.75
N GLY A 32 0.13 12.37 -15.21
CA GLY A 32 1.13 13.37 -14.84
C GLY A 32 0.79 14.17 -13.58
N GLU A 33 -0.17 13.69 -12.78
CA GLU A 33 -0.68 14.38 -11.58
C GLU A 33 0.00 13.88 -10.31
N ILE A 34 0.19 14.77 -9.34
CA ILE A 34 0.49 14.40 -7.95
C ILE A 34 -0.85 14.10 -7.27
N VAL A 35 -1.05 12.86 -6.87
CA VAL A 35 -2.28 12.40 -6.23
C VAL A 35 -2.09 12.41 -4.72
N LEU A 36 -3.02 13.05 -4.02
CA LEU A 36 -3.05 13.14 -2.56
C LEU A 36 -4.23 12.32 -2.04
N TYR A 37 -3.96 11.29 -1.23
CA TYR A 37 -4.98 10.56 -0.51
C TYR A 37 -5.32 11.28 0.79
N VAL A 38 -6.56 11.74 0.90
CA VAL A 38 -7.02 12.55 2.03
C VAL A 38 -8.25 11.91 2.67
N TYR A 39 -8.24 11.78 3.99
CA TYR A 39 -9.41 11.42 4.76
C TYR A 39 -9.75 12.54 5.75
N VAL A 40 -10.91 13.15 5.54
CA VAL A 40 -11.54 14.14 6.42
C VAL A 40 -13.04 13.90 6.45
N PRO A 41 -13.76 14.33 7.50
CA PRO A 41 -15.23 14.35 7.52
C PRO A 41 -15.83 15.07 6.30
N GLU A 42 -17.02 14.65 5.85
CA GLU A 42 -17.70 15.24 4.67
C GLU A 42 -17.75 16.78 4.65
N PRO A 43 -18.07 17.47 5.77
CA PRO A 43 -18.14 18.94 5.77
C PRO A 43 -16.81 19.63 5.44
N GLU A 44 -15.68 18.96 5.66
CA GLU A 44 -14.34 19.52 5.49
C GLU A 44 -13.81 19.36 4.05
N LYS A 45 -14.39 18.45 3.25
CA LYS A 45 -13.91 18.15 1.89
C LYS A 45 -13.91 19.36 0.97
N GLU A 46 -14.93 20.22 1.06
CA GLU A 46 -15.02 21.42 0.23
C GLU A 46 -13.98 22.48 0.59
N GLY A 47 -13.52 22.52 1.84
CA GLY A 47 -12.37 23.34 2.23
C GLY A 47 -11.10 22.87 1.53
N ILE A 48 -10.85 21.56 1.60
CA ILE A 48 -9.66 20.92 1.01
C ILE A 48 -9.61 21.05 -0.51
N LYS A 49 -10.75 20.93 -1.21
CA LYS A 49 -10.80 21.09 -2.68
C LYS A 49 -10.34 22.47 -3.15
N LYS A 50 -10.55 23.52 -2.35
CA LYS A 50 -10.14 24.89 -2.71
C LYS A 50 -8.63 25.07 -2.71
N GLU A 51 -7.91 24.29 -1.91
CA GLU A 51 -6.45 24.32 -1.79
C GLU A 51 -5.72 23.71 -2.99
N VAL A 52 -6.40 22.87 -3.79
CA VAL A 52 -5.80 22.14 -4.93
C VAL A 52 -5.09 23.08 -5.90
N SER A 53 -5.72 24.20 -6.24
CA SER A 53 -5.14 25.15 -7.20
C SER A 53 -3.91 25.90 -6.67
N ALA A 54 -3.84 26.11 -5.35
CA ALA A 54 -2.69 26.75 -4.70
C ALA A 54 -1.53 25.75 -4.61
N LEU A 55 -1.82 24.50 -4.24
CA LEU A 55 -0.85 23.42 -4.22
C LEU A 55 -0.26 23.12 -5.59
N ALA A 56 -1.10 23.03 -6.63
CA ALA A 56 -0.61 22.77 -7.98
C ALA A 56 0.38 23.85 -8.45
N ARG A 57 0.15 25.11 -8.07
CA ARG A 57 1.07 26.22 -8.33
C ARG A 57 2.36 26.12 -7.51
N ALA A 58 2.25 25.80 -6.23
CA ALA A 58 3.42 25.65 -5.35
C ALA A 58 4.33 24.49 -5.76
N LEU A 59 3.74 23.39 -6.21
CA LEU A 59 4.46 22.18 -6.64
C LEU A 59 4.91 22.23 -8.10
N GLY A 60 4.41 23.18 -8.90
CA GLY A 60 4.72 23.23 -10.34
C GLY A 60 4.15 22.04 -11.14
N ASN A 61 3.21 21.29 -10.56
CA ASN A 61 2.62 20.08 -11.12
C ASN A 61 1.11 20.03 -10.84
N PRO A 62 0.30 19.46 -11.75
CA PRO A 62 -1.11 19.19 -11.48
C PRO A 62 -1.30 18.35 -10.21
N VAL A 63 -2.31 18.68 -9.41
CA VAL A 63 -2.62 17.97 -8.16
C VAL A 63 -4.05 17.46 -8.21
N ARG A 64 -4.24 16.20 -7.83
CA ARG A 64 -5.56 15.56 -7.67
C ARG A 64 -5.74 15.14 -6.21
N ILE A 65 -6.93 15.39 -5.65
CA ILE A 65 -7.27 14.91 -4.31
C ILE A 65 -8.26 13.75 -4.44
N ASP A 66 -7.84 12.60 -3.95
CA ASP A 66 -8.65 11.40 -3.87
C ASP A 66 -9.12 11.23 -2.42
N PHE A 67 -10.39 11.57 -2.17
CA PHE A 67 -10.97 11.43 -0.84
C PHE A 67 -11.23 9.98 -0.50
N MET A 68 -10.61 9.53 0.59
CA MET A 68 -10.76 8.16 1.06
C MET A 68 -12.12 7.98 1.77
N PRO A 69 -12.77 6.81 1.65
CA PRO A 69 -14.03 6.51 2.35
C PRO A 69 -13.83 6.27 3.86
N GLY A 70 -12.58 6.13 4.31
CA GLY A 70 -12.20 5.88 5.70
C GLY A 70 -10.70 6.11 5.88
N PRO A 71 -10.21 6.22 7.13
CA PRO A 71 -8.79 6.35 7.37
C PRO A 71 -8.08 5.03 7.00
N MET A 72 -6.94 5.12 6.34
CA MET A 72 -5.95 4.05 6.23
C MET A 72 -5.66 3.52 7.62
N ARG A 73 -6.07 2.28 7.82
CA ARG A 73 -5.70 1.50 8.98
C ARG A 73 -4.50 0.68 8.60
N ASN A 74 -3.54 0.57 9.50
CA ASN A 74 -2.57 -0.49 9.40
C ASN A 74 -3.33 -1.83 9.40
N THR A 75 -3.45 -2.47 8.24
CA THR A 75 -3.79 -3.89 8.14
C THR A 75 -2.53 -4.64 8.53
N ALA A 76 -2.20 -4.58 9.82
CA ALA A 76 -0.81 -4.52 10.30
C ALA A 76 0.07 -5.72 9.93
N TYR A 77 -0.49 -6.83 9.46
CA TYR A 77 0.26 -8.08 9.35
C TYR A 77 -0.01 -8.88 8.08
N LEU A 78 -0.59 -8.28 7.04
CA LEU A 78 -0.64 -8.93 5.72
C LEU A 78 -0.39 -7.85 4.67
N ARG A 79 0.86 -7.78 4.18
CA ARG A 79 1.24 -6.97 3.02
C ARG A 79 1.98 -7.85 2.03
N GLY A 80 1.99 -7.45 0.76
CA GLY A 80 2.91 -8.02 -0.21
C GLY A 80 4.37 -7.77 0.17
N GLY A 81 5.25 -8.67 -0.23
CA GLY A 81 6.70 -8.61 0.00
C GLY A 81 7.18 -9.01 1.42
N ASN A 82 6.33 -9.53 2.29
CA ASN A 82 6.74 -9.97 3.65
C ASN A 82 7.37 -11.35 3.64
N ILE A 83 8.21 -11.63 4.65
CA ILE A 83 8.88 -12.92 4.80
C ILE A 83 7.89 -14.00 5.24
N LEU A 84 7.95 -15.13 4.52
CA LEU A 84 7.35 -16.40 4.88
C LEU A 84 8.46 -17.37 5.23
N GLN A 85 8.42 -17.97 6.42
CA GLN A 85 9.42 -18.93 6.84
C GLN A 85 8.79 -20.32 7.02
N GLY A 86 9.38 -21.31 6.37
CA GLY A 86 9.01 -22.71 6.53
C GLY A 86 9.71 -23.37 7.71
N SER A 87 9.13 -24.46 8.19
CA SER A 87 9.65 -25.27 9.31
C SER A 87 11.11 -25.74 9.15
N ASN A 88 11.60 -25.83 7.91
CA ASN A 88 12.94 -26.34 7.59
C ASN A 88 13.95 -25.21 7.29
N GLY A 89 13.62 -23.96 7.61
CA GLY A 89 14.48 -22.80 7.34
C GLY A 89 14.33 -22.20 5.94
N ASN A 90 13.46 -22.75 5.09
CA ASN A 90 13.12 -22.18 3.78
C ASN A 90 12.51 -20.79 3.94
N GLN A 91 12.89 -19.85 3.07
CA GLN A 91 12.36 -18.50 3.07
C GLN A 91 11.68 -18.20 1.73
N CYS A 92 10.49 -17.61 1.83
CA CYS A 92 9.70 -17.12 0.73
C CYS A 92 9.25 -15.69 1.03
N THR A 93 8.64 -15.05 0.05
CA THR A 93 7.95 -13.78 0.25
C THR A 93 6.49 -13.88 -0.15
N THR A 94 5.63 -13.10 0.51
CA THR A 94 4.25 -12.88 0.04
C THR A 94 4.30 -12.07 -1.26
N GLY A 95 3.44 -12.42 -2.22
CA GLY A 95 3.20 -11.65 -3.44
C GLY A 95 2.16 -10.56 -3.19
N PHE A 96 0.91 -10.77 -3.62
CA PHE A 96 -0.19 -9.84 -3.38
C PHE A 96 -1.16 -10.35 -2.31
N ILE A 97 -1.82 -9.42 -1.63
CA ILE A 97 -3.02 -9.74 -0.85
C ILE A 97 -4.17 -9.89 -1.84
N VAL A 98 -4.75 -11.08 -1.88
CA VAL A 98 -5.82 -11.42 -2.81
C VAL A 98 -7.09 -11.83 -2.07
N ARG A 99 -8.20 -11.86 -2.80
CA ARG A 99 -9.46 -12.43 -2.33
C ARG A 99 -9.87 -13.52 -3.30
N ASP A 100 -10.06 -14.73 -2.80
CA ASP A 100 -10.58 -15.84 -3.61
C ASP A 100 -12.01 -15.52 -4.08
N VAL A 101 -12.27 -15.63 -5.39
CA VAL A 101 -13.54 -15.18 -5.97
C VAL A 101 -14.70 -16.09 -5.58
N ALA A 102 -14.47 -17.38 -5.38
CA ALA A 102 -15.52 -18.36 -5.06
C ALA A 102 -15.91 -18.31 -3.58
N THR A 103 -14.93 -18.30 -2.68
CA THR A 103 -15.09 -18.37 -1.23
C THR A 103 -15.11 -17.00 -0.56
N LYS A 104 -14.71 -15.94 -1.28
CA LYS A 104 -14.54 -14.58 -0.77
C LYS A 104 -13.53 -14.44 0.37
N MET A 105 -12.74 -15.47 0.65
CA MET A 105 -11.73 -15.44 1.71
C MET A 105 -10.51 -14.61 1.29
N PRO A 106 -9.99 -13.72 2.16
CA PRO A 106 -8.72 -13.06 1.92
C PRO A 106 -7.56 -14.04 2.09
N GLY A 107 -6.49 -13.85 1.32
CA GLY A 107 -5.28 -14.65 1.38
C GLY A 107 -4.07 -13.94 0.79
N VAL A 108 -2.95 -14.66 0.68
CA VAL A 108 -1.72 -14.20 0.05
C VAL A 108 -1.37 -15.10 -1.12
N LEU A 109 -0.92 -14.52 -2.23
CA LEU A 109 -0.26 -15.29 -3.27
C LEU A 109 1.21 -15.49 -2.90
N THR A 110 1.77 -16.63 -3.29
CA THR A 110 3.18 -16.99 -3.15
C THR A 110 3.68 -17.61 -4.44
N ALA A 111 4.99 -17.63 -4.66
CA ALA A 111 5.54 -18.44 -5.74
C ALA A 111 5.18 -19.91 -5.53
N GLY A 112 4.94 -20.66 -6.60
CA GLY A 112 4.56 -22.08 -6.51
C GLY A 112 5.65 -22.99 -5.92
N HIS A 113 6.91 -22.53 -5.91
CA HIS A 113 7.99 -23.26 -5.24
C HIS A 113 8.04 -23.01 -3.72
N CYS A 114 7.12 -22.21 -3.16
CA CYS A 114 7.02 -22.00 -1.72
C CYS A 114 6.32 -23.19 -1.06
N PRO A 115 6.91 -23.79 -0.01
CA PRO A 115 6.28 -24.92 0.64
C PRO A 115 4.91 -24.56 1.26
N ASN A 116 3.98 -25.51 1.28
CA ASN A 116 2.63 -25.27 1.82
C ASN A 116 2.57 -25.05 3.34
N THR A 117 3.69 -25.19 4.04
CA THR A 117 3.83 -25.08 5.50
C THR A 117 4.45 -23.74 5.93
N MET A 118 4.25 -22.69 5.15
CA MET A 118 4.79 -21.36 5.46
C MET A 118 4.10 -20.73 6.68
N VAL A 119 4.92 -20.08 7.51
CA VAL A 119 4.45 -19.18 8.57
C VAL A 119 4.79 -17.75 8.15
N TYR A 120 3.81 -16.87 8.21
CA TYR A 120 3.99 -15.43 7.99
C TYR A 120 4.70 -14.80 9.19
N TYR A 121 5.64 -13.90 8.90
CA TYR A 121 6.26 -13.01 9.88
C TYR A 121 6.25 -11.58 9.33
N ASN A 122 5.79 -10.61 10.12
CA ASN A 122 6.09 -9.21 9.82
C ASN A 122 7.49 -8.87 10.33
N TRP A 123 8.22 -8.04 9.57
CA TRP A 123 9.47 -7.48 10.06
C TRP A 123 9.18 -6.44 11.14
N VAL A 124 9.80 -6.60 12.31
CA VAL A 124 9.88 -5.59 13.36
C VAL A 124 11.32 -5.47 13.84
N PRO A 125 11.81 -4.26 14.21
CA PRO A 125 13.12 -4.12 14.82
C PRO A 125 13.23 -4.93 16.11
N ALA A 126 14.40 -5.52 16.36
CA ALA A 126 14.65 -6.31 17.57
C ALA A 126 14.33 -5.49 18.84
N GLY A 127 13.55 -6.08 19.75
CA GLY A 127 13.13 -5.44 21.00
C GLY A 127 11.91 -4.52 20.89
N GLN A 128 11.30 -4.38 19.71
CA GLN A 128 10.05 -3.63 19.55
C GLN A 128 8.81 -4.54 19.63
N PRO A 129 7.74 -4.09 20.30
CA PRO A 129 6.47 -4.81 20.31
C PRO A 129 5.81 -4.81 18.92
N GLY A 130 4.96 -5.80 18.65
CA GLY A 130 4.19 -5.89 17.40
C GLY A 130 4.63 -6.97 16.43
N GLN A 131 5.46 -7.94 16.86
CA GLN A 131 5.70 -9.14 16.07
C GLN A 131 4.44 -10.00 16.02
N VAL A 132 4.01 -10.36 14.81
CA VAL A 132 2.88 -11.23 14.55
C VAL A 132 3.34 -12.38 13.69
N THR A 133 2.91 -13.56 14.12
CA THR A 133 3.10 -14.81 13.40
C THR A 133 1.72 -15.34 13.04
N ALA A 134 1.57 -15.79 11.80
CA ALA A 134 0.35 -16.44 11.35
C ALA A 134 0.73 -17.68 10.56
N ILE A 135 0.18 -18.83 10.96
CA ILE A 135 0.30 -20.06 10.18
C ILE A 135 -0.58 -19.88 8.95
N LEU A 136 0.01 -19.99 7.75
CA LEU A 136 -0.76 -19.94 6.52
C LEU A 136 -1.35 -21.32 6.26
N ASP A 137 -2.63 -21.34 5.91
CA ASP A 137 -3.33 -22.55 5.49
C ASP A 137 -3.38 -22.59 3.96
N PHE A 138 -2.69 -23.55 3.37
CA PHE A 138 -2.68 -23.75 1.94
C PHE A 138 -4.07 -24.12 1.45
N LYS A 139 -4.64 -23.30 0.56
CA LYS A 139 -5.98 -23.53 -0.01
C LYS A 139 -5.93 -24.18 -1.37
N LYS A 140 -5.07 -23.69 -2.26
CA LYS A 140 -5.03 -24.09 -3.67
C LYS A 140 -3.70 -23.68 -4.28
N GLU A 141 -3.24 -24.48 -5.24
CA GLU A 141 -2.16 -24.16 -6.16
C GLU A 141 -2.72 -24.08 -7.58
N MET A 142 -2.20 -23.16 -8.38
CA MET A 142 -2.57 -23.01 -9.79
C MET A 142 -1.30 -22.74 -10.58
N TRP A 143 -1.00 -23.60 -11.54
CA TRP A 143 0.22 -23.55 -12.37
C TRP A 143 -0.10 -23.12 -13.80
N ASP A 144 -0.84 -22.03 -13.95
CA ASP A 144 -1.13 -21.48 -15.26
C ASP A 144 -0.49 -20.11 -15.41
N ALA A 145 0.63 -20.07 -16.13
CA ALA A 145 1.29 -18.83 -16.55
C ALA A 145 0.41 -17.92 -17.43
N SER A 146 -0.88 -18.26 -17.61
CA SER A 146 -1.88 -17.48 -18.33
C SER A 146 -2.48 -16.33 -17.51
N HIS A 147 -2.16 -16.22 -16.22
CA HIS A 147 -2.72 -15.20 -15.32
C HIS A 147 -1.66 -14.24 -14.75
N ASP A 148 -0.47 -14.19 -15.35
CA ASP A 148 0.50 -13.12 -15.12
C ASP A 148 -0.08 -11.80 -15.64
N LEU A 149 -0.86 -11.13 -14.79
CA LEU A 149 -1.42 -9.82 -15.03
C LEU A 149 -0.37 -8.78 -14.64
N GLN A 150 0.10 -8.02 -15.64
CA GLN A 150 0.77 -6.73 -15.42
C GLN A 150 -0.25 -5.63 -15.13
#